data_AF-A0A3A0FZW1-F1
#
_entry.id   AF-A0A3A0FZW1-F1
#
_cell.length_a   1.000
_cell.length_b   1.000
_cell.length_c   1.000
_cell.angle_alpha   90.00
_cell.angle_beta   90.00
_cell.angle_gamma   90.00
#
_symmetry.space_group_name_H-M   'P 1'
#
loop_
_entity.id
_entity.type
_entity.pdbx_description
1 polymer ?
#
loop_
_entity_poly.entity_id
_entity_poly.type
_entity_poly.pdbx_seq_one_letter_code
_entity_poly.pdbx_strand_id
1 'polypeptide(L)'
;MRALWLQLRTGARHLGRQLLGRRDGDPVERFFRNYADDGFRLPDPAAAALQLDAERCLVCGLCSAECARVGGAPALDPRDAVIAAARLAIDWVRLDVSPLGAGASASACAGCRACDAVCPAAIPISRVQSWLARTD
;
A
#
# COMPACT_ATOMS: atom_id res chain seq x y z
N MET A 1 -27.53 2.82 21.83
CA MET A 1 -27.89 4.14 21.27
C MET A 1 -26.94 4.57 20.15
N ARG A 2 -25.64 4.77 20.41
CA ARG A 2 -24.66 5.26 19.39
C ARG A 2 -24.49 4.35 18.16
N ALA A 3 -24.43 3.02 18.35
CA ALA A 3 -24.31 2.06 17.25
C ALA A 3 -25.56 2.04 16.33
N LEU A 4 -26.75 2.05 16.92
CA LEU A 4 -28.02 2.12 16.18
C LEU A 4 -28.12 3.42 15.37
N TRP A 5 -27.71 4.55 15.95
CA TRP A 5 -27.68 5.83 15.25
C TRP A 5 -26.71 5.82 14.06
N LEU A 6 -25.51 5.22 14.21
CA LEU A 6 -24.56 5.06 13.11
C LEU A 6 -25.15 4.20 11.99
N GLN A 7 -25.79 3.07 12.31
CA GLN A 7 -26.44 2.20 11.32
C GLN A 7 -27.56 2.92 10.56
N LEU A 8 -28.45 3.62 11.28
CA LEU A 8 -29.53 4.39 10.66
C LEU A 8 -29.00 5.53 9.78
N ARG A 9 -27.96 6.24 10.23
CA ARG A 9 -27.31 7.31 9.46
C ARG A 9 -26.70 6.80 8.16
N THR A 10 -25.98 5.68 8.22
CA THR A 10 -25.35 5.06 7.05
C THR A 10 -26.40 4.53 6.09
N GLY A 11 -27.46 3.88 6.59
CA GLY A 11 -28.59 3.39 5.78
C GLY A 11 -29.32 4.52 5.05
N ALA A 12 -29.65 5.61 5.75
CA ALA A 12 -30.31 6.77 5.16
C ALA A 12 -29.43 7.45 4.08
N ARG A 13 -28.12 7.57 4.31
CA ARG A 13 -27.17 8.08 3.30
C ARG A 13 -27.07 7.18 2.07
N HIS A 14 -27.05 5.87 2.25
CA HIS A 14 -26.99 4.91 1.15
C HIS A 14 -28.25 4.99 0.26
N LEU A 15 -29.44 4.98 0.88
CA LEU A 15 -30.72 5.17 0.17
C LEU A 15 -30.78 6.52 -0.56
N GLY A 16 -30.36 7.60 0.09
CA GLY A 16 -30.27 8.91 -0.54
C GLY A 16 -29.36 8.91 -1.78
N ARG A 17 -28.18 8.28 -1.70
CA ARG A 17 -27.24 8.14 -2.83
C ARG A 17 -27.80 7.26 -3.96
N GLN A 18 -28.57 6.20 -3.65
CA GLN A 18 -29.22 5.38 -4.68
C GLN A 18 -30.35 6.12 -5.41
N LEU A 19 -31.12 6.92 -4.69
CA LEU A 19 -32.30 7.61 -5.24
C LEU A 19 -31.93 8.91 -5.96
N LEU A 20 -30.90 9.63 -5.50
CA LEU A 20 -30.45 10.91 -6.05
C LEU A 20 -29.22 10.81 -6.97
N GLY A 21 -28.53 9.66 -6.98
CA GLY A 21 -27.31 9.47 -7.76
C GLY A 21 -27.60 9.39 -9.26
N ARG A 22 -26.98 10.28 -10.05
CA ARG A 22 -26.92 10.13 -11.52
C ARG A 22 -26.28 8.78 -11.87
N ARG A 23 -26.91 8.03 -12.78
CA ARG A 23 -26.43 6.71 -13.24
C ARG A 23 -25.32 6.78 -14.29
N ASP A 24 -24.89 7.98 -14.64
CA ASP A 24 -23.93 8.25 -15.70
C ASP A 24 -22.48 7.98 -15.20
N GLY A 25 -21.62 7.54 -16.11
CA GLY A 25 -20.19 7.25 -15.85
C GLY A 25 -19.87 5.81 -15.43
N ASP A 26 -18.58 5.54 -15.20
CA ASP A 26 -18.07 4.23 -14.80
C ASP A 26 -18.67 3.78 -13.44
N PRO A 27 -19.34 2.62 -13.38
CA PRO A 27 -19.87 2.06 -12.14
C PRO A 27 -18.84 1.91 -11.02
N VAL A 28 -17.58 1.58 -11.34
CA VAL A 28 -16.51 1.38 -10.35
C VAL A 28 -16.09 2.71 -9.75
N GLU A 29 -15.79 3.70 -10.58
CA GLU A 29 -15.46 5.05 -10.12
C GLU A 29 -16.58 5.68 -9.26
N ARG A 30 -17.84 5.47 -9.66
CA ARG A 30 -19.01 5.90 -8.86
C ARG A 30 -19.06 5.24 -7.49
N PHE A 31 -18.76 3.95 -7.40
CA PHE A 31 -18.70 3.24 -6.13
C PHE A 31 -17.67 3.89 -5.20
N PHE A 32 -16.42 4.01 -5.64
CA PHE A 32 -15.37 4.59 -4.79
C PHE A 32 -15.65 6.04 -4.40
N ARG A 33 -16.22 6.85 -5.30
CA ARG A 33 -16.65 8.22 -4.95
C ARG A 33 -17.72 8.24 -3.86
N ASN A 34 -18.67 7.32 -3.88
CA ASN A 34 -19.74 7.25 -2.88
C ASN A 34 -19.25 6.79 -1.51
N TYR A 35 -18.22 5.96 -1.46
CA TYR A 35 -17.70 5.35 -0.23
C TYR A 35 -16.33 5.91 0.20
N ALA A 36 -15.85 6.96 -0.47
CA ALA A 36 -14.60 7.64 -0.12
C ALA A 36 -14.57 8.14 1.33
N ASP A 37 -15.70 8.69 1.82
CA ASP A 37 -15.85 9.13 3.21
C ASP A 37 -15.82 7.97 4.21
N ASP A 38 -16.13 6.75 3.75
CA ASP A 38 -16.09 5.53 4.54
C ASP A 38 -14.70 4.85 4.44
N GLY A 39 -13.71 5.52 3.83
CA GLY A 39 -12.33 5.06 3.70
C GLY A 39 -12.05 4.20 2.47
N PHE A 40 -13.06 3.93 1.62
CA PHE A 40 -12.86 3.16 0.40
C PHE A 40 -12.35 4.07 -0.71
N ARG A 41 -11.07 3.93 -1.08
CA ARG A 41 -10.45 4.68 -2.18
C ARG A 41 -9.98 3.73 -3.27
N LEU A 42 -9.99 4.19 -4.52
CA LEU A 42 -9.29 3.49 -5.58
C LEU A 42 -7.81 3.40 -5.20
N PRO A 43 -7.19 2.21 -5.31
CA PRO A 43 -5.75 2.11 -5.14
C PRO A 43 -5.08 2.94 -6.23
N ASP A 44 -4.02 3.68 -5.85
CA ASP A 44 -3.16 4.34 -6.83
C ASP A 44 -2.64 3.27 -7.82
N PRO A 45 -2.87 3.43 -9.14
CA PRO A 45 -2.44 2.45 -10.13
C PRO A 45 -0.94 2.13 -10.05
N ALA A 46 -0.10 3.10 -9.70
CA ALA A 46 1.33 2.88 -9.55
C ALA A 46 1.64 2.01 -8.31
N ALA A 47 0.97 2.27 -7.19
CA ALA A 47 1.07 1.44 -5.99
C ALA A 47 0.54 0.01 -6.24
N ALA A 48 -0.57 -0.12 -6.96
CA ALA A 48 -1.13 -1.43 -7.33
C ALA A 48 -0.16 -2.25 -8.21
N ALA A 49 0.51 -1.60 -9.17
CA ALA A 49 1.52 -2.26 -9.98
C ALA A 49 2.72 -2.74 -9.15
N LEU A 50 3.20 -1.92 -8.20
CA LEU A 50 4.29 -2.31 -7.28
C LEU A 50 3.89 -3.48 -6.37
N GLN A 51 2.64 -3.51 -5.90
CA GLN A 51 2.11 -4.63 -5.13
C GLN A 51 2.13 -5.93 -5.96
N LEU A 52 1.62 -5.89 -7.20
CA LEU A 52 1.62 -7.05 -8.09
C LEU A 52 3.04 -7.54 -8.41
N ASP A 53 3.99 -6.62 -8.60
CA ASP A 53 5.41 -6.99 -8.74
C ASP A 53 5.94 -7.65 -7.47
N ALA A 54 5.59 -7.13 -6.29
CA ALA A 54 6.02 -7.67 -5.01
C ALA A 54 5.46 -9.08 -4.73
N GLU A 55 4.25 -9.40 -5.20
CA GLU A 55 3.65 -10.74 -5.10
C GLU A 55 4.47 -11.83 -5.80
N ARG A 56 5.34 -11.45 -6.74
CA ARG A 56 6.26 -12.38 -7.43
C ARG A 56 7.50 -12.76 -6.59
N CYS A 57 7.60 -12.25 -5.36
CA CYS A 57 8.75 -12.49 -4.49
C CYS A 57 8.91 -13.97 -4.12
N LEU A 58 10.09 -14.51 -4.39
CA LEU A 58 10.46 -15.89 -4.04
C LEU A 58 11.01 -16.03 -2.61
N VAL A 59 11.06 -14.92 -1.86
CA VAL A 59 11.58 -14.88 -0.46
C VAL A 59 13.03 -15.42 -0.35
N CYS A 60 13.82 -15.32 -1.43
CA CYS A 60 15.17 -15.90 -1.49
C CYS A 60 16.24 -15.15 -0.65
N GLY A 61 15.99 -13.88 -0.29
CA GLY A 61 16.91 -13.08 0.53
C GLY A 61 18.15 -12.52 -0.18
N LEU A 62 18.31 -12.73 -1.49
CA LEU A 62 19.45 -12.18 -2.25
C LEU A 62 19.55 -10.65 -2.17
N CYS A 63 18.42 -9.96 -2.20
CA CYS A 63 18.36 -8.51 -2.05
C CYS A 63 18.87 -8.04 -0.68
N SER A 64 18.53 -8.75 0.40
CA SER A 64 18.99 -8.46 1.77
C SER A 64 20.51 -8.63 1.88
N ALA A 65 21.03 -9.76 1.37
CA ALA A 65 22.47 -10.02 1.35
C ALA A 65 23.24 -8.95 0.56
N GLU A 66 22.74 -8.57 -0.62
CA GLU A 66 23.38 -7.56 -1.45
C GLU A 66 23.28 -6.16 -0.85
N CYS A 67 22.14 -5.79 -0.24
CA CYS A 67 22.03 -4.53 0.48
C CYS A 67 23.03 -4.44 1.65
N ALA A 68 23.16 -5.49 2.45
CA ALA A 68 24.15 -5.54 3.53
C ALA A 68 25.59 -5.39 3.01
N ARG A 69 25.87 -5.91 1.81
CA ARG A 69 27.19 -5.81 1.16
C ARG A 69 27.49 -4.40 0.63
N VAL A 70 26.51 -3.71 0.03
CA VAL A 70 26.74 -2.48 -0.75
C VAL A 70 26.33 -1.19 -0.02
N GLY A 71 25.24 -1.23 0.75
CA GLY A 71 24.56 -0.02 1.25
C GLY A 71 24.38 0.06 2.77
N GLY A 72 24.86 -0.93 3.53
CA GLY A 72 24.57 -1.05 4.96
C GLY A 72 23.19 -1.66 5.24
N ALA A 73 22.83 -1.79 6.53
CA ALA A 73 21.56 -2.38 6.97
C ALA A 73 20.46 -1.30 6.96
N PRO A 74 19.57 -1.26 5.94
CA PRO A 74 18.43 -0.36 5.98
C PRO A 74 17.53 -0.71 7.17
N ALA A 75 16.90 0.30 7.78
CA ALA A 75 15.94 0.16 8.87
C ALA A 75 14.82 -0.83 8.53
N LEU A 76 14.38 -0.84 7.28
CA LEU A 76 13.54 -1.89 6.72
C LEU A 76 14.36 -2.73 5.75
N ASP A 77 14.55 -4.00 6.09
CA ASP A 77 15.20 -4.96 5.21
C ASP A 77 14.49 -5.00 3.84
N PRO A 78 15.23 -5.02 2.71
CA PRO A 78 14.62 -4.98 1.37
C PRO A 78 13.70 -6.17 1.07
N ARG A 79 13.95 -7.35 1.63
CA ARG A 79 13.05 -8.50 1.46
C ARG A 79 11.76 -8.25 2.24
N ASP A 80 11.89 -7.80 3.47
CA ASP A 80 10.74 -7.58 4.34
C ASP A 80 9.85 -6.43 3.81
N ALA A 81 10.45 -5.40 3.21
CA ALA A 81 9.74 -4.37 2.44
C ALA A 81 8.89 -4.97 1.31
N VAL A 82 9.45 -5.89 0.51
CA VAL A 82 8.73 -6.55 -0.58
C VAL A 82 7.60 -7.43 -0.05
N ILE A 83 7.82 -8.17 1.05
CA ILE A 83 6.77 -9.00 1.66
C ILE A 83 5.63 -8.13 2.18
N ALA A 84 5.95 -7.00 2.82
CA ALA A 84 4.96 -6.03 3.27
C ALA A 84 4.18 -5.44 2.08
N ALA A 85 4.86 -5.07 1.01
CA ALA A 85 4.18 -4.59 -0.19
C ALA A 85 3.23 -5.63 -0.79
N ALA A 86 3.62 -6.91 -0.83
CA ALA A 86 2.83 -7.99 -1.42
C ALA A 86 1.57 -8.35 -0.61
N ARG A 87 1.67 -8.37 0.73
CA ARG A 87 0.61 -8.96 1.58
C ARG A 87 -0.29 -7.94 2.24
N LEU A 88 0.16 -6.71 2.35
CA LEU A 88 -0.27 -5.84 3.43
C LEU A 88 -0.66 -4.43 2.94
N ALA A 89 -0.52 -4.13 1.64
CA ALA A 89 -0.92 -2.85 1.06
C ALA A 89 -2.38 -2.45 1.36
N ILE A 90 -3.32 -3.41 1.41
CA ILE A 90 -4.74 -3.16 1.70
C ILE A 90 -4.98 -2.91 3.21
N ASP A 91 -4.22 -3.57 4.08
CA ASP A 91 -4.44 -3.51 5.52
C ASP A 91 -3.82 -2.24 6.15
N TRP A 92 -2.72 -1.73 5.60
CA TRP A 92 -1.94 -0.66 6.23
C TRP A 92 -2.56 0.72 5.99
N VAL A 93 -3.13 0.92 4.79
CA VAL A 93 -3.95 2.10 4.46
C VAL A 93 -5.25 2.11 5.27
N ARG A 94 -5.83 0.95 5.59
CA ARG A 94 -7.04 0.85 6.41
C ARG A 94 -6.80 1.07 7.90
N LEU A 95 -5.61 0.70 8.38
CA LEU A 95 -5.26 0.72 9.79
C LEU A 95 -4.46 1.96 10.19
N ASP A 96 -4.12 2.85 9.25
CA ASP A 96 -3.31 4.07 9.48
C ASP A 96 -2.00 3.76 10.21
N VAL A 97 -1.39 2.63 9.86
CA VAL A 97 -0.11 2.15 10.40
C VAL A 97 0.94 2.18 9.30
N SER A 98 2.13 2.71 9.61
CA SER A 98 3.30 2.73 8.72
C SER A 98 4.18 1.49 8.98
N PRO A 99 4.72 0.82 7.93
CA PRO A 99 5.70 -0.30 8.03
C PRO A 99 6.89 -0.04 8.90
N LEU A 100 7.21 1.24 9.06
CA LEU A 100 8.36 1.68 9.80
C LEU A 100 7.97 1.96 11.27
N GLY A 101 6.68 2.11 11.59
CA GLY A 101 6.18 2.59 12.88
C GLY A 101 6.12 4.11 12.95
N ALA A 102 5.41 4.66 13.93
CA ALA A 102 5.25 6.11 14.10
C ALA A 102 6.62 6.79 14.34
N GLY A 103 7.03 7.67 13.43
CA GLY A 103 8.26 8.46 13.54
C GLY A 103 9.53 7.76 13.03
N ALA A 104 9.43 6.58 12.43
CA ALA A 104 10.57 5.92 11.81
C ALA A 104 10.79 6.47 10.39
N SER A 105 11.53 7.58 10.34
CA SER A 105 12.03 8.16 9.10
C SER A 105 12.63 7.08 8.19
N ALA A 106 12.17 7.08 6.94
CA ALA A 106 12.65 6.37 5.76
C ALA A 106 14.18 6.41 5.46
N SER A 107 15.01 6.89 6.37
CA SER A 107 16.37 7.39 6.14
C SER A 107 17.46 6.31 6.08
N ALA A 108 17.16 5.07 5.74
CA ALA A 108 18.17 4.00 5.75
C ALA A 108 18.39 3.31 4.40
N CYS A 109 17.54 3.57 3.40
CA CYS A 109 17.80 3.13 2.02
C CYS A 109 18.61 4.21 1.27
N ALA A 110 19.83 3.89 0.87
CA ALA A 110 20.69 4.82 0.11
C ALA A 110 20.27 5.00 -1.37
N GLY A 111 19.22 4.31 -1.83
CA GLY A 111 18.74 4.40 -3.22
C GLY A 111 19.72 3.84 -4.27
N CYS A 112 20.73 3.06 -3.89
CA CYS A 112 21.78 2.56 -4.80
C CYS A 112 21.31 1.52 -5.83
N ARG A 113 20.12 0.94 -5.63
CA ARG A 113 19.45 -0.03 -6.53
C ARG A 113 20.21 -1.36 -6.71
N ALA A 114 21.17 -1.69 -5.84
CA ALA A 114 21.88 -2.97 -5.89
C ALA A 114 20.94 -4.17 -5.71
N CYS A 115 19.92 -4.03 -4.84
CA CYS A 115 18.88 -5.04 -4.65
C CYS A 115 18.05 -5.32 -5.91
N ASP A 116 17.81 -4.31 -6.76
CA ASP A 116 17.07 -4.49 -8.02
C ASP A 116 17.85 -5.41 -8.96
N ALA A 117 19.18 -5.23 -9.02
CA ALA A 117 20.05 -5.96 -9.95
C ALA A 117 20.20 -7.46 -9.63
N VAL A 118 20.07 -7.84 -8.35
CA VAL A 118 20.21 -9.24 -7.92
C VAL A 118 18.88 -9.99 -7.80
N CYS A 119 17.74 -9.31 -7.98
CA CYS A 119 16.43 -9.93 -7.83
C CYS A 119 16.12 -10.86 -9.01
N PRO A 120 15.99 -12.19 -8.82
CA PRO A 120 15.71 -13.11 -9.92
C PRO A 120 14.28 -12.93 -10.49
N ALA A 121 13.37 -12.37 -9.70
CA ALA A 121 12.01 -12.05 -10.12
C ALA A 121 11.88 -10.65 -10.78
N ALA A 122 12.98 -9.91 -10.91
CA ALA A 122 13.02 -8.56 -11.47
C ALA A 122 12.05 -7.57 -10.78
N ILE A 123 11.89 -7.70 -9.46
CA ILE A 123 11.05 -6.79 -8.67
C ILE A 123 11.78 -5.44 -8.53
N PRO A 124 11.11 -4.30 -8.71
CA PRO A 124 11.70 -2.97 -8.51
C PRO A 124 11.80 -2.63 -7.00
N ILE A 125 12.64 -3.36 -6.26
CA ILE A 125 12.76 -3.30 -4.80
C ILE A 125 13.06 -1.87 -4.29
N SER A 126 13.92 -1.13 -4.97
CA SER A 126 14.23 0.26 -4.61
C SER A 126 13.00 1.18 -4.66
N ARG A 127 12.08 0.94 -5.61
CA ARG A 127 10.81 1.67 -5.71
C ARG A 127 9.83 1.25 -4.62
N VAL A 128 9.79 -0.04 -4.29
CA VAL A 128 8.98 -0.56 -3.16
C VAL A 128 9.42 0.11 -1.85
N GLN A 129 10.72 0.12 -1.57
CA GLN A 129 11.30 0.81 -0.41
C GLN A 129 10.90 2.28 -0.37
N SER A 130 11.05 2.98 -1.50
CA SER A 130 10.69 4.40 -1.61
C SER A 130 9.19 4.65 -1.46
N TRP A 131 8.33 3.68 -1.82
CA TRP A 131 6.88 3.80 -1.69
C TRP A 131 6.42 3.62 -0.24
N LEU A 132 6.92 2.59 0.46
CA LEU A 132 6.63 2.36 1.88
C LEU A 132 7.20 3.46 2.78
N ALA A 133 8.28 4.11 2.34
CA ALA A 133 8.84 5.30 2.98
C ALA A 133 7.96 6.56 2.90
N ARG A 134 7.01 6.63 1.97
CA ARG A 134 6.14 7.81 1.76
C ARG A 134 4.81 7.73 2.51
N THR A 135 4.52 6.60 3.15
CA THR A 135 3.24 6.36 3.84
C THR A 135 3.27 6.78 5.32
N ASP A 136 4.08 7.80 5.66
CA ASP A 136 4.08 8.49 6.96
C ASP A 136 3.21 9.76 6.91
#